data_AF-A0A954Y8F5-F1
#
_entry.id   AF-A0A954Y8F5-F1
#
_cell.length_a   1.000
_cell.length_b   1.000
_cell.length_c   1.000
_cell.angle_alpha   90.00
_cell.angle_beta   90.00
_cell.angle_gamma   90.00
#
_symmetry.space_group_name_H-M   'P 1'
#
loop_
_entity.id
_entity.type
_entity.pdbx_description
1 polymer ?
#
loop_
_entity_poly.entity_id
_entity_poly.type
_entity_poly.pdbx_seq_one_letter_code
_entity_poly.pdbx_strand_id
1 'polypeptide(L)'
;MNRTCMLFLLPFLAPSGLADAALFYNLGDLAGGDFHSEANAISADGSTVVGFSKVSFTEGLTSYNNVDQAFRWSLGTGMIAMGDLSGGTFTSRANGVSGDGSVIVGNGNSASGQEAFRWTAGSGMTGIGDLTGGAFFSQANDVSADGNRIVGASESGNGLEAFEYTGGSGMLGIGDLPGDTFRSTATAISDNGAVIVGRSDSALSTTPSVDISFDEAFRFPVVSGSLTGLGVLDTNDYFCGFDCTGSAATAVSADGSIVVGWSTDDVLPFLPFRWSAADGMTPLTTLYPQAVPLDITADGSVVVGTYNNSEAYMIGPFGGGDVPSAFIWTEADDAIDFQEYLLNEFGLDLPGWDLQAATGVSADGTVITGYGINPDGNREAWVVDLTAVPEPGALSLIALGGLSTLLPRGRRFFSA
;
A
#
# COMPACT_ATOMS: atom_id res chain seq x y z
N MET A 1 5.90 75.25 19.50
CA MET A 1 6.90 74.22 19.18
C MET A 1 6.36 72.88 19.66
N ASN A 2 5.54 72.21 18.85
CA ASN A 2 5.06 70.85 19.11
C ASN A 2 5.80 69.92 18.15
N ARG A 3 6.50 68.94 18.71
CA ARG A 3 7.16 67.86 17.96
C ARG A 3 6.12 66.80 17.64
N THR A 4 5.83 66.60 16.36
CA THR A 4 5.01 65.49 15.88
C THR A 4 5.93 64.31 15.63
N CYS A 5 5.79 63.24 16.41
CA CYS A 5 6.41 61.94 16.12
C CYS A 5 5.72 61.34 14.89
N MET A 6 6.50 61.05 13.85
CA MET A 6 6.06 60.32 12.67
C MET A 6 6.34 58.83 12.92
N LEU A 7 5.30 58.07 13.26
CA LEU A 7 5.36 56.62 13.41
C LEU A 7 5.33 56.00 12.00
N PHE A 8 6.45 55.47 11.52
CA PHE A 8 6.48 54.64 10.32
C PHE A 8 5.87 53.27 10.67
N LEU A 9 4.65 53.00 10.20
CA LEU A 9 4.17 51.63 10.05
C LEU A 9 4.90 51.01 8.86
N LEU A 10 5.84 50.10 9.13
CA LEU A 10 6.24 49.11 8.14
C LEU A 10 5.05 48.15 7.96
N PRO A 11 4.61 47.82 6.74
CA PRO A 11 3.72 46.70 6.56
C PRO A 11 4.50 45.45 6.99
N PHE A 12 4.04 44.82 8.05
CA PHE A 12 4.40 43.44 8.33
C PHE A 12 3.91 42.65 7.11
N LEU A 13 4.82 42.18 6.25
CA LEU A 13 4.47 41.08 5.38
C LEU A 13 4.17 39.92 6.34
N ALA A 14 2.90 39.55 6.43
CA ALA A 14 2.57 38.21 6.88
C ALA A 14 3.34 37.23 5.99
N PRO A 15 3.96 36.17 6.54
CA PRO A 15 4.52 35.14 5.70
C PRO A 15 3.40 34.64 4.77
N SER A 16 3.68 34.72 3.47
CA SER A 16 2.84 34.16 2.42
C SER A 16 2.81 32.65 2.55
N GLY A 17 1.61 32.09 2.74
CA GLY A 17 1.30 30.68 2.58
C GLY A 17 1.47 29.85 3.85
N LEU A 18 0.40 29.68 4.63
CA LEU A 18 0.24 28.42 5.35
C LEU A 18 -0.11 27.38 4.28
N ALA A 19 0.71 26.34 4.15
CA ALA A 19 0.41 25.18 3.33
C ALA A 19 -0.94 24.61 3.76
N ASP A 20 -1.68 24.09 2.79
CA ASP A 20 -2.93 23.40 3.05
C ASP A 20 -2.61 22.11 3.83
N ALA A 21 -3.22 21.91 5.00
CA ALA A 21 -2.76 20.88 5.93
C ALA A 21 -3.34 19.51 5.54
N ALA A 22 -2.46 18.53 5.32
CA ALA A 22 -2.85 17.12 5.23
C ALA A 22 -3.59 16.67 6.50
N LEU A 23 -4.47 15.69 6.36
CA LEU A 23 -5.23 15.10 7.47
C LEU A 23 -4.66 13.74 7.86
N PHE A 24 -4.50 13.50 9.15
CA PHE A 24 -4.09 12.21 9.71
C PHE A 24 -5.25 11.58 10.48
N TYR A 25 -5.59 10.34 10.14
CA TYR A 25 -6.59 9.52 10.81
C TYR A 25 -5.92 8.29 11.43
N ASN A 26 -6.04 8.15 12.74
CA ASN A 26 -5.79 6.88 13.42
C ASN A 26 -7.05 5.99 13.30
N LEU A 27 -6.86 4.69 13.08
CA LEU A 27 -7.97 3.79 12.77
C LEU A 27 -8.49 3.07 14.02
N GLY A 28 -7.72 3.05 15.11
CA GLY A 28 -7.99 2.22 16.28
C GLY A 28 -7.84 0.72 16.00
N ASP A 29 -8.44 -0.09 16.86
CA ASP A 29 -8.50 -1.54 16.77
C ASP A 29 -9.95 -2.05 16.84
N LEU A 30 -10.14 -3.32 16.48
CA LEU A 30 -11.35 -4.05 16.80
C LEU A 30 -11.36 -4.45 18.28
N ALA A 31 -12.46 -4.17 18.97
CA ALA A 31 -12.56 -4.42 20.39
C ALA A 31 -12.38 -5.91 20.76
N GLY A 32 -11.66 -6.16 21.85
CA GLY A 32 -11.60 -7.45 22.54
C GLY A 32 -10.22 -8.09 22.60
N GLY A 33 -9.25 -7.64 21.80
CA GLY A 33 -7.87 -8.13 21.82
C GLY A 33 -6.87 -7.16 22.47
N ASP A 34 -5.59 -7.46 22.30
CA ASP A 34 -4.52 -6.47 22.42
C ASP A 34 -4.76 -5.36 21.39
N PHE A 35 -4.49 -4.11 21.75
CA PHE A 35 -4.60 -2.99 20.82
C PHE A 35 -3.56 -3.15 19.71
N HIS A 36 -4.00 -3.61 18.56
CA HIS A 36 -3.16 -3.88 17.40
C HIS A 36 -4.02 -3.88 16.14
N SER A 37 -3.69 -3.00 15.19
CA SER A 37 -4.23 -3.02 13.84
C SER A 37 -3.15 -2.74 12.78
N GLU A 38 -3.32 -3.32 11.61
CA GLU A 38 -2.47 -3.08 10.43
C GLU A 38 -3.36 -2.88 9.20
N ALA A 39 -3.16 -1.78 8.46
CA ALA A 39 -3.70 -1.61 7.12
C ALA A 39 -2.78 -2.30 6.12
N ASN A 40 -3.36 -3.10 5.24
CA ASN A 40 -2.63 -3.84 4.21
C ASN A 40 -2.82 -3.24 2.80
N ALA A 41 -3.97 -2.62 2.54
CA ALA A 41 -4.27 -2.04 1.23
C ALA A 41 -5.34 -0.94 1.32
N ILE A 42 -5.39 -0.10 0.29
CA ILE A 42 -6.40 0.95 0.10
C ILE A 42 -7.00 0.84 -1.31
N SER A 43 -8.28 1.17 -1.47
CA SER A 43 -8.93 1.23 -2.77
C SER A 43 -8.34 2.35 -3.64
N ALA A 44 -8.38 2.16 -4.96
CA ALA A 44 -7.90 3.15 -5.93
C ALA A 44 -8.54 4.54 -5.74
N ASP A 45 -9.80 4.60 -5.33
CA ASP A 45 -10.51 5.85 -5.01
C ASP A 45 -10.19 6.47 -3.64
N GLY A 46 -9.28 5.86 -2.87
CA GLY A 46 -8.84 6.32 -1.55
C GLY A 46 -9.88 6.18 -0.43
N SER A 47 -11.04 5.58 -0.68
CA SER A 47 -12.17 5.62 0.25
C SER A 47 -12.25 4.44 1.22
N THR A 48 -11.62 3.31 0.89
CA THR A 48 -11.73 2.05 1.63
C THR A 48 -10.36 1.48 1.96
N VAL A 49 -10.09 1.30 3.24
CA VAL A 49 -8.87 0.64 3.75
C VAL A 49 -9.22 -0.74 4.27
N VAL A 50 -8.37 -1.73 4.01
CA VAL A 50 -8.53 -3.09 4.49
C VAL A 50 -7.27 -3.59 5.18
N GLY A 51 -7.44 -4.53 6.10
CA GLY A 51 -6.33 -5.07 6.87
C GLY A 51 -6.80 -6.05 7.93
N PHE A 52 -6.08 -6.13 9.04
CA PHE A 52 -6.47 -6.96 10.18
C PHE A 52 -6.25 -6.27 11.52
N SER A 53 -7.02 -6.70 12.52
CA SER A 53 -6.87 -6.30 13.92
C SER A 53 -6.78 -7.54 14.80
N LYS A 54 -6.09 -7.43 15.94
CA LYS A 54 -6.10 -8.49 16.95
C LYS A 54 -7.41 -8.45 17.73
N VAL A 55 -8.03 -9.62 17.91
CA VAL A 55 -9.24 -9.76 18.74
C VAL A 55 -9.13 -10.96 19.67
N SER A 56 -9.78 -10.85 20.83
CA SER A 56 -10.01 -11.98 21.73
C SER A 56 -11.48 -12.05 22.13
N PHE A 57 -12.05 -13.25 22.06
CA PHE A 57 -13.42 -13.50 22.48
C PHE A 57 -13.64 -14.99 22.77
N THR A 58 -14.75 -15.33 23.41
CA THR A 58 -15.15 -16.71 23.65
C THR A 58 -16.42 -17.02 22.88
N GLU A 59 -16.39 -18.09 22.09
CA GLU A 59 -17.54 -18.63 21.39
C GLU A 59 -17.84 -20.04 21.93
N GLY A 60 -18.96 -20.18 22.65
CA GLY A 60 -19.32 -21.43 23.30
C GLY A 60 -18.29 -21.85 24.36
N LEU A 61 -17.58 -22.96 24.10
CA LEU A 61 -16.52 -23.49 24.97
C LEU A 61 -15.10 -23.19 24.45
N THR A 62 -14.97 -22.48 23.32
CA THR A 62 -13.69 -22.15 22.70
C THR A 62 -13.35 -20.70 22.97
N SER A 63 -12.14 -20.44 23.44
CA SER A 63 -11.60 -19.09 23.61
C SER A 63 -10.55 -18.81 22.54
N TYR A 64 -10.73 -17.71 21.82
CA TYR A 64 -9.77 -17.17 20.88
C TYR A 64 -9.04 -16.02 21.55
N ASN A 65 -7.71 -16.07 21.56
CA ASN A 65 -6.87 -15.05 22.19
C ASN A 65 -5.93 -14.46 21.15
N ASN A 66 -6.03 -13.16 20.91
CA ASN A 66 -5.23 -12.36 19.99
C ASN A 66 -5.10 -12.99 18.60
N VAL A 67 -6.23 -13.44 18.07
CA VAL A 67 -6.35 -13.91 16.68
C VAL A 67 -6.57 -12.74 15.74
N ASP A 68 -6.18 -12.89 14.47
CA ASP A 68 -6.39 -11.85 13.47
C ASP A 68 -7.83 -11.87 12.99
N GLN A 69 -8.42 -10.68 12.88
CA GLN A 69 -9.72 -10.50 12.23
C GLN A 69 -9.61 -9.41 11.17
N ALA A 70 -10.01 -9.76 9.95
CA ALA A 70 -10.09 -8.83 8.84
C ALA A 70 -11.05 -7.69 9.15
N PHE A 71 -10.65 -6.47 8.79
CA PHE A 71 -11.52 -5.30 8.85
C PHE A 71 -11.60 -4.61 7.49
N ARG A 72 -12.68 -3.85 7.32
CA ARG A 72 -12.75 -2.76 6.35
C ARG A 72 -13.00 -1.44 7.08
N TRP A 73 -12.36 -0.38 6.65
CA TRP A 73 -12.50 0.95 7.22
C TRP A 73 -12.88 1.94 6.12
N SER A 74 -13.74 2.89 6.46
CA SER A 74 -13.97 4.10 5.68
C SER A 74 -14.18 5.28 6.64
N LEU A 75 -13.91 6.50 6.17
CA LEU A 75 -14.08 7.71 6.99
C LEU A 75 -15.49 7.83 7.58
N GLY A 76 -16.52 7.45 6.82
CA GLY A 76 -17.92 7.57 7.24
C GLY A 76 -18.39 6.48 8.20
N THR A 77 -17.70 5.33 8.27
CA THR A 77 -18.15 4.17 9.05
C THR A 77 -17.21 3.78 10.18
N GLY A 78 -15.96 4.25 10.15
CA GLY A 78 -14.89 3.70 10.97
C GLY A 78 -14.59 2.25 10.62
N MET A 79 -13.88 1.57 11.53
CA MET A 79 -13.46 0.18 11.37
C MET A 79 -14.65 -0.78 11.57
N ILE A 80 -14.89 -1.65 10.59
CA ILE A 80 -15.93 -2.68 10.63
C ILE A 80 -15.28 -4.05 10.50
N ALA A 81 -15.51 -4.90 11.49
CA ALA A 81 -15.12 -6.30 11.49
C ALA A 81 -15.80 -7.08 10.35
N MET A 82 -15.04 -7.92 9.65
CA MET A 82 -15.54 -8.72 8.51
C MET A 82 -15.90 -10.17 8.88
N GLY A 83 -15.55 -10.62 10.09
CA GLY A 83 -15.70 -12.03 10.49
C GLY A 83 -14.62 -12.92 9.87
N ASP A 84 -14.89 -14.22 9.83
CA ASP A 84 -14.00 -15.26 9.30
C ASP A 84 -14.75 -16.22 8.35
N LEU A 85 -14.00 -17.17 7.77
CA LEU A 85 -14.58 -18.28 7.03
C LEU A 85 -15.16 -19.30 8.01
N SER A 86 -16.37 -19.78 7.74
CA SER A 86 -17.04 -20.71 8.65
C SER A 86 -16.39 -22.10 8.67
N GLY A 87 -16.39 -22.74 9.84
CA GLY A 87 -16.04 -24.15 10.03
C GLY A 87 -14.56 -24.42 10.34
N GLY A 88 -13.69 -23.41 10.24
CA GLY A 88 -12.29 -23.49 10.66
C GLY A 88 -12.03 -22.85 12.03
N THR A 89 -10.75 -22.60 12.32
CA THR A 89 -10.36 -21.78 13.48
C THR A 89 -10.56 -20.31 13.14
N PHE A 90 -11.08 -19.52 14.09
CA PHE A 90 -11.34 -18.12 13.84
C PHE A 90 -10.07 -17.33 13.53
N THR A 91 -9.89 -16.96 12.27
CA THR A 91 -8.84 -16.07 11.79
C THR A 91 -9.18 -15.58 10.39
N SER A 92 -8.89 -14.31 10.12
CA SER A 92 -8.98 -13.74 8.78
C SER A 92 -8.05 -12.55 8.62
N ARG A 93 -7.53 -12.37 7.40
CA ARG A 93 -6.76 -11.19 6.98
C ARG A 93 -7.26 -10.73 5.62
N ALA A 94 -7.53 -9.44 5.48
CA ALA A 94 -7.75 -8.82 4.18
C ALA A 94 -6.42 -8.29 3.63
N ASN A 95 -6.09 -8.65 2.39
CA ASN A 95 -4.80 -8.34 1.77
C ASN A 95 -4.95 -7.38 0.58
N GLY A 96 -6.07 -7.44 -0.14
CA GLY A 96 -6.33 -6.58 -1.31
C GLY A 96 -7.78 -6.14 -1.41
N VAL A 97 -8.02 -5.05 -2.15
CA VAL A 97 -9.34 -4.41 -2.28
C VAL A 97 -9.51 -3.82 -3.69
N SER A 98 -10.71 -3.94 -4.28
CA SER A 98 -11.02 -3.38 -5.59
C SER A 98 -11.02 -1.85 -5.58
N GLY A 99 -10.98 -1.24 -6.77
CA GLY A 99 -10.81 0.21 -6.92
C GLY A 99 -11.91 1.05 -6.29
N ASP A 100 -13.10 0.48 -6.13
CA ASP A 100 -14.29 1.08 -5.50
C ASP A 100 -14.58 0.53 -4.09
N GLY A 101 -13.71 -0.31 -3.52
CA GLY A 101 -13.91 -0.93 -2.21
C GLY A 101 -14.97 -2.03 -2.14
N SER A 102 -15.60 -2.41 -3.26
CA SER A 102 -16.74 -3.33 -3.27
C SER A 102 -16.37 -4.82 -3.15
N VAL A 103 -15.14 -5.18 -3.52
CA VAL A 103 -14.58 -6.53 -3.43
C VAL A 103 -13.33 -6.49 -2.57
N ILE A 104 -13.28 -7.35 -1.56
CA ILE A 104 -12.11 -7.50 -0.67
C ILE A 104 -11.65 -8.94 -0.72
N VAL A 105 -10.34 -9.16 -0.79
CA VAL A 105 -9.73 -10.48 -0.86
C VAL A 105 -8.71 -10.68 0.24
N GLY A 106 -8.41 -11.94 0.55
CA GLY A 106 -7.44 -12.29 1.55
C GLY A 106 -7.49 -13.78 1.87
N ASN A 107 -7.19 -14.15 3.10
CA ASN A 107 -7.26 -15.54 3.55
C ASN A 107 -7.90 -15.69 4.92
N GLY A 108 -8.49 -16.87 5.16
CA GLY A 108 -9.03 -17.30 6.44
C GLY A 108 -8.98 -18.83 6.54
N ASN A 109 -9.55 -19.39 7.61
CA ASN A 109 -9.62 -20.85 7.78
C ASN A 109 -11.05 -21.34 7.61
N SER A 110 -11.27 -22.20 6.62
CA SER A 110 -12.53 -22.93 6.46
C SER A 110 -12.44 -24.32 7.11
N ALA A 111 -13.51 -25.10 7.04
CA ALA A 111 -13.51 -26.50 7.50
C ALA A 111 -12.50 -27.40 6.76
N SER A 112 -12.06 -26.99 5.57
CA SER A 112 -11.12 -27.73 4.73
C SER A 112 -9.65 -27.36 5.02
N GLY A 113 -9.39 -26.16 5.57
CA GLY A 113 -8.06 -25.64 5.83
C GLY A 113 -7.97 -24.14 5.60
N GLN A 114 -6.75 -23.62 5.49
CA GLN A 114 -6.52 -22.22 5.13
C GLN A 114 -6.88 -22.01 3.65
N GLU A 115 -7.64 -20.96 3.37
CA GLU A 115 -8.17 -20.72 2.02
C GLU A 115 -8.26 -19.22 1.75
N ALA A 116 -8.04 -18.89 0.48
CA ALA A 116 -8.34 -17.59 -0.06
C ALA A 116 -9.84 -17.31 0.04
N PHE A 117 -10.21 -16.08 0.36
CA PHE A 117 -11.60 -15.64 0.31
C PHE A 117 -11.79 -14.48 -0.66
N ARG A 118 -13.04 -14.35 -1.10
CA ARG A 118 -13.59 -13.15 -1.72
C ARG A 118 -14.77 -12.67 -0.87
N TRP A 119 -14.76 -11.39 -0.52
CA TRP A 119 -15.84 -10.74 0.21
C TRP A 119 -16.54 -9.70 -0.65
N THR A 120 -17.86 -9.63 -0.53
CA THR A 120 -18.66 -8.49 -0.99
C THR A 120 -19.72 -8.18 0.05
N ALA A 121 -20.27 -6.96 0.03
CA ALA A 121 -21.36 -6.58 0.93
C ALA A 121 -22.60 -7.48 0.80
N GLY A 122 -22.86 -8.03 -0.40
CA GLY A 122 -24.04 -8.88 -0.66
C GLY A 122 -23.87 -10.34 -0.25
N SER A 123 -22.64 -10.89 -0.31
CA SER A 123 -22.36 -12.30 -0.03
C SER A 123 -21.68 -12.56 1.31
N GLY A 124 -21.10 -11.53 1.93
CA GLY A 124 -20.14 -11.73 3.01
C GLY A 124 -18.88 -12.45 2.52
N MET A 125 -18.12 -13.03 3.46
CA MET A 125 -16.88 -13.74 3.18
C MET A 125 -17.17 -15.13 2.58
N THR A 126 -16.65 -15.41 1.40
CA THR A 126 -16.82 -16.69 0.70
C THR A 126 -15.46 -17.24 0.29
N GLY A 127 -15.17 -18.50 0.64
CA GLY A 127 -13.95 -19.19 0.18
C GLY A 127 -13.97 -19.41 -1.33
N ILE A 128 -12.81 -19.27 -1.99
CA ILE A 128 -12.68 -19.41 -3.45
C ILE A 128 -11.98 -20.71 -3.90
N GLY A 129 -11.69 -21.60 -2.96
CA GLY A 129 -11.06 -22.90 -3.14
C GLY A 129 -9.54 -22.84 -3.21
N ASP A 130 -8.97 -23.97 -3.61
CA ASP A 130 -7.55 -24.20 -3.87
C ASP A 130 -7.34 -24.76 -5.29
N LEU A 131 -6.08 -24.77 -5.74
CA LEU A 131 -5.67 -25.52 -6.89
C LEU A 131 -5.75 -27.02 -6.60
N THR A 132 -6.21 -27.80 -7.58
CA THR A 132 -6.36 -29.24 -7.38
C THR A 132 -5.02 -29.97 -7.38
N GLY A 133 -4.89 -30.98 -6.53
CA GLY A 133 -3.77 -31.93 -6.55
C GLY A 133 -2.74 -31.75 -5.42
N GLY A 134 -2.78 -30.62 -4.73
CA GLY A 134 -1.95 -30.32 -3.55
C GLY A 134 -2.67 -30.54 -2.22
N ALA A 135 -2.05 -30.03 -1.15
CA ALA A 135 -2.74 -29.86 0.13
C ALA A 135 -3.76 -28.72 0.03
N PHE A 136 -4.84 -28.77 0.81
CA PHE A 136 -5.85 -27.71 0.79
C PHE A 136 -5.28 -26.41 1.36
N PHE A 137 -4.85 -25.52 0.47
CA PHE A 137 -4.23 -24.25 0.80
C PHE A 137 -4.37 -23.25 -0.34
N SER A 138 -4.83 -22.05 -0.02
CA SER A 138 -4.71 -20.88 -0.90
C SER A 138 -4.68 -19.57 -0.11
N GLN A 139 -4.11 -18.54 -0.71
CA GLN A 139 -4.11 -17.17 -0.21
C GLN A 139 -4.26 -16.21 -1.38
N ALA A 140 -5.22 -15.29 -1.29
CA ALA A 140 -5.33 -14.18 -2.22
C ALA A 140 -4.52 -12.99 -1.70
N ASN A 141 -3.69 -12.42 -2.57
CA ASN A 141 -2.82 -11.29 -2.25
C ASN A 141 -3.38 -9.98 -2.81
N ASP A 142 -4.01 -10.02 -4.00
CA ASP A 142 -4.49 -8.82 -4.66
C ASP A 142 -5.68 -9.08 -5.61
N VAL A 143 -6.39 -8.02 -5.99
CA VAL A 143 -7.57 -8.03 -6.85
C VAL A 143 -7.59 -6.84 -7.80
N SER A 144 -7.96 -7.05 -9.07
CA SER A 144 -8.09 -5.97 -10.05
C SER A 144 -9.09 -4.90 -9.63
N ALA A 145 -8.96 -3.68 -10.17
CA ALA A 145 -9.79 -2.54 -9.78
C ALA A 145 -11.30 -2.77 -10.01
N ASP A 146 -11.66 -3.60 -10.99
CA ASP A 146 -13.05 -4.00 -11.27
C ASP A 146 -13.56 -5.17 -10.40
N GLY A 147 -12.71 -5.73 -9.53
CA GLY A 147 -13.07 -6.81 -8.62
C GLY A 147 -13.25 -8.20 -9.25
N ASN A 148 -12.88 -8.37 -10.53
CA ASN A 148 -13.19 -9.57 -11.31
C ASN A 148 -12.05 -10.60 -11.35
N ARG A 149 -10.79 -10.17 -11.11
CA ARG A 149 -9.62 -11.03 -11.17
C ARG A 149 -8.85 -10.96 -9.86
N ILE A 150 -8.63 -12.11 -9.24
CA ILE A 150 -7.94 -12.25 -7.96
C ILE A 150 -6.66 -13.04 -8.20
N VAL A 151 -5.58 -12.64 -7.57
CA VAL A 151 -4.28 -13.33 -7.68
C VAL A 151 -3.71 -13.69 -6.32
N GLY A 152 -2.83 -14.67 -6.30
CA GLY A 152 -2.19 -15.11 -5.07
C GLY A 152 -1.38 -16.39 -5.26
N ALA A 153 -1.34 -17.23 -4.23
CA ALA A 153 -0.68 -18.53 -4.28
C ALA A 153 -1.56 -19.64 -3.71
N SER A 154 -1.43 -20.85 -4.25
CA SER A 154 -2.16 -22.04 -3.81
C SER A 154 -1.32 -23.31 -4.03
N GLU A 155 -1.52 -24.32 -3.20
CA GLU A 155 -0.82 -25.60 -3.35
C GLU A 155 -1.41 -26.42 -4.50
N SER A 156 -0.61 -26.67 -5.54
CA SER A 156 -0.97 -27.52 -6.68
C SER A 156 -0.40 -28.94 -6.52
N GLY A 157 -0.71 -29.83 -7.47
CA GLY A 157 -0.05 -31.15 -7.54
C GLY A 157 1.46 -31.11 -7.80
N ASN A 158 2.01 -29.96 -8.19
CA ASN A 158 3.44 -29.77 -8.45
C ASN A 158 4.16 -29.03 -7.31
N GLY A 159 3.43 -28.30 -6.46
CA GLY A 159 3.97 -27.43 -5.42
C GLY A 159 3.18 -26.12 -5.29
N LEU A 160 3.68 -25.18 -4.50
CA LEU A 160 3.08 -23.86 -4.33
C LEU A 160 3.09 -23.09 -5.66
N GLU A 161 1.93 -22.74 -6.16
CA GLU A 161 1.78 -22.14 -7.49
C GLU A 161 1.04 -20.81 -7.38
N ALA A 162 1.55 -19.81 -8.08
CA ALA A 162 0.81 -18.59 -8.32
C ALA A 162 -0.48 -18.91 -9.08
N PHE A 163 -1.57 -18.24 -8.71
CA PHE A 163 -2.85 -18.44 -9.39
C PHE A 163 -3.45 -17.13 -9.87
N GLU A 164 -4.34 -17.27 -10.85
CA GLU A 164 -5.37 -16.30 -11.20
C GLU A 164 -6.74 -16.94 -10.96
N TYR A 165 -7.65 -16.21 -10.32
CA TYR A 165 -9.04 -16.60 -10.14
C TYR A 165 -9.96 -15.62 -10.84
N THR A 166 -10.88 -16.16 -11.65
CA THR A 166 -12.03 -15.41 -12.19
C THR A 166 -13.30 -16.18 -11.88
N GLY A 167 -14.35 -15.51 -11.39
CA GLY A 167 -15.56 -16.18 -10.89
C GLY A 167 -16.25 -17.11 -11.90
N GLY A 168 -16.04 -16.90 -13.21
CA GLY A 168 -16.56 -17.77 -14.27
C GLY A 168 -15.70 -19.01 -14.59
N SER A 169 -14.41 -18.99 -14.28
CA SER A 169 -13.44 -20.03 -14.66
C SER A 169 -12.85 -20.77 -13.46
N GLY A 170 -13.05 -20.26 -12.24
CA GLY A 170 -12.43 -20.78 -11.03
C GLY A 170 -10.96 -20.36 -10.91
N MET A 171 -10.21 -21.09 -10.10
CA MET A 171 -8.78 -20.88 -9.86
C MET A 171 -7.96 -21.59 -10.95
N LEU A 172 -7.04 -20.87 -11.57
CA LEU A 172 -6.12 -21.36 -12.59
C LEU A 172 -4.68 -21.08 -12.16
N GLY A 173 -3.84 -22.11 -12.14
CA GLY A 173 -2.41 -21.98 -11.90
C GLY A 173 -1.72 -21.30 -13.10
N ILE A 174 -0.81 -20.36 -12.83
CA ILE A 174 -0.05 -19.65 -13.87
C ILE A 174 1.36 -20.23 -14.09
N GLY A 175 1.70 -21.31 -13.39
CA GLY A 175 3.01 -21.97 -13.44
C GLY A 175 4.12 -21.22 -12.70
N ASP A 176 5.35 -21.68 -12.92
CA ASP A 176 6.60 -21.16 -12.38
C ASP A 176 7.58 -20.81 -13.50
N LEU A 177 8.63 -20.07 -13.15
CA LEU A 177 9.78 -19.87 -14.03
C LEU A 177 10.56 -21.18 -14.10
N PRO A 178 11.05 -21.57 -15.29
CA PRO A 178 11.77 -22.82 -15.42
C PRO A 178 13.10 -22.78 -14.67
N GLY A 179 13.49 -23.93 -14.09
CA GLY A 179 14.89 -24.23 -13.76
C GLY A 179 15.21 -24.59 -12.33
N ASP A 180 14.24 -24.59 -11.41
CA ASP A 180 14.42 -25.05 -10.03
C ASP A 180 13.13 -25.74 -9.50
N THR A 181 12.89 -25.66 -8.20
CA THR A 181 11.69 -26.17 -7.51
C THR A 181 10.46 -25.46 -8.06
N PHE A 182 9.38 -26.24 -8.29
CA PHE A 182 8.11 -25.68 -8.75
C PHE A 182 7.49 -24.84 -7.64
N ARG A 183 7.74 -23.52 -7.70
CA ARG A 183 7.31 -22.57 -6.69
C ARG A 183 7.11 -21.19 -7.29
N SER A 184 5.90 -20.65 -7.18
CA SER A 184 5.61 -19.26 -7.56
C SER A 184 4.56 -18.62 -6.66
N THR A 185 4.56 -17.30 -6.59
CA THR A 185 3.58 -16.50 -5.85
C THR A 185 3.31 -15.21 -6.60
N ALA A 186 2.04 -14.97 -6.97
CA ALA A 186 1.61 -13.67 -7.45
C ALA A 186 1.38 -12.73 -6.26
N THR A 187 1.99 -11.55 -6.30
CA THR A 187 1.91 -10.55 -5.22
C THR A 187 0.93 -9.45 -5.55
N ALA A 188 0.87 -9.02 -6.81
CA ALA A 188 0.02 -7.92 -7.27
C ALA A 188 -0.50 -8.13 -8.69
N ILE A 189 -1.60 -7.44 -9.01
CA ILE A 189 -2.19 -7.37 -10.35
C ILE A 189 -2.48 -5.92 -10.72
N SER A 190 -2.19 -5.52 -11.96
CA SER A 190 -2.51 -4.19 -12.46
C SER A 190 -4.02 -3.93 -12.41
N ASP A 191 -4.44 -2.68 -12.13
CA ASP A 191 -5.85 -2.28 -12.04
C ASP A 191 -6.73 -2.76 -13.21
N ASN A 192 -6.20 -2.71 -14.42
CA ASN A 192 -6.91 -3.16 -15.64
C ASN A 192 -7.00 -4.70 -15.77
N GLY A 193 -6.47 -5.44 -14.79
CA GLY A 193 -6.41 -6.90 -14.73
C GLY A 193 -5.45 -7.55 -15.74
N ALA A 194 -4.67 -6.82 -16.51
CA ALA A 194 -3.94 -7.37 -17.66
C ALA A 194 -2.56 -7.96 -17.32
N VAL A 195 -1.95 -7.55 -16.21
CA VAL A 195 -0.58 -7.92 -15.84
C VAL A 195 -0.53 -8.36 -14.39
N ILE A 196 -0.05 -9.57 -14.16
CA ILE A 196 0.22 -10.13 -12.83
C ILE A 196 1.73 -10.07 -12.60
N VAL A 197 2.15 -9.69 -11.41
CA VAL A 197 3.56 -9.71 -11.00
C VAL A 197 3.73 -10.50 -9.72
N GLY A 198 4.95 -10.92 -9.45
CA GLY A 198 5.25 -11.71 -8.28
C GLY A 198 6.67 -12.20 -8.26
N ARG A 199 6.85 -13.37 -7.67
CA ARG A 199 8.15 -14.01 -7.52
C ARG A 199 8.03 -15.51 -7.77
N SER A 200 9.06 -16.11 -8.35
CA SER A 200 9.13 -17.53 -8.66
C SER A 200 10.53 -18.05 -8.48
N ASP A 201 10.69 -19.27 -7.96
CA ASP A 201 11.97 -19.96 -8.04
C ASP A 201 12.39 -20.04 -9.53
N SER A 202 13.67 -19.84 -9.84
CA SER A 202 14.16 -19.80 -11.23
C SER A 202 15.60 -20.31 -11.39
N ALA A 203 15.97 -20.64 -12.65
CA ALA A 203 17.31 -21.10 -13.02
C ALA A 203 18.44 -20.09 -12.77
N LEU A 204 18.14 -18.86 -12.31
CA LEU A 204 19.18 -17.92 -11.87
C LEU A 204 19.97 -18.48 -10.67
N SER A 205 19.44 -19.49 -9.99
CA SER A 205 20.18 -20.39 -9.11
C SER A 205 21.21 -21.23 -9.88
N THR A 206 22.48 -20.82 -9.88
CA THR A 206 23.56 -21.53 -10.61
C THR A 206 24.41 -22.46 -9.74
N THR A 207 24.11 -22.66 -8.45
CA THR A 207 24.87 -23.59 -7.59
C THR A 207 24.01 -24.60 -6.82
N PRO A 208 24.38 -25.89 -6.83
CA PRO A 208 23.67 -26.95 -6.11
C PRO A 208 24.14 -27.11 -4.64
N SER A 209 24.70 -26.08 -3.99
CA SER A 209 25.45 -26.26 -2.73
C SER A 209 25.08 -25.42 -1.51
N VAL A 210 24.02 -24.61 -1.52
CA VAL A 210 23.40 -24.09 -0.28
C VAL A 210 21.88 -24.08 -0.46
N ASP A 211 21.18 -24.58 0.55
CA ASP A 211 19.72 -24.81 0.66
C ASP A 211 18.93 -23.48 0.74
N ILE A 212 19.22 -22.51 -0.14
CA ILE A 212 18.52 -21.23 -0.26
C ILE A 212 18.03 -21.07 -1.70
N SER A 213 16.72 -21.30 -1.93
CA SER A 213 16.10 -20.91 -3.20
C SER A 213 16.02 -19.39 -3.25
N PHE A 214 16.43 -18.82 -4.39
CA PHE A 214 16.28 -17.40 -4.63
C PHE A 214 15.11 -17.20 -5.57
N ASP A 215 14.11 -16.45 -5.12
CA ASP A 215 13.02 -16.06 -5.99
C ASP A 215 13.54 -15.09 -7.07
N GLU A 216 12.97 -15.14 -8.27
CA GLU A 216 13.10 -14.13 -9.33
C GLU A 216 11.76 -13.43 -9.52
N ALA A 217 11.80 -12.10 -9.59
CA ALA A 217 10.65 -11.27 -9.89
C ALA A 217 10.12 -11.64 -11.28
N PHE A 218 8.82 -11.87 -11.41
CA PHE A 218 8.22 -12.17 -12.69
C PHE A 218 7.17 -11.14 -13.09
N ARG A 219 6.90 -11.13 -14.39
CA ARG A 219 5.75 -10.49 -15.01
C ARG A 219 5.00 -11.49 -15.89
N PHE A 220 3.67 -11.52 -15.75
CA PHE A 220 2.76 -12.38 -16.48
C PHE A 220 1.67 -11.54 -17.17
N PRO A 221 1.80 -11.25 -18.47
CA PRO A 221 0.74 -10.61 -19.24
C PRO A 221 -0.35 -11.64 -19.56
N VAL A 222 -1.54 -11.46 -19.00
CA VAL A 222 -2.59 -12.48 -19.00
C VAL A 222 -3.04 -12.88 -20.40
N VAL A 223 -3.11 -11.92 -21.33
CA VAL A 223 -3.50 -12.21 -22.74
C VAL A 223 -2.50 -13.14 -23.42
N SER A 224 -1.21 -12.99 -23.11
CA SER A 224 -0.16 -13.84 -23.68
C SER A 224 0.00 -15.17 -22.95
N GLY A 225 -0.36 -15.22 -21.67
CA GLY A 225 -0.22 -16.40 -20.82
C GLY A 225 1.24 -16.83 -20.59
N SER A 226 2.20 -15.92 -20.76
CA SER A 226 3.64 -16.24 -20.66
C SER A 226 4.25 -15.62 -19.41
N LEU A 227 4.69 -16.47 -18.49
CA LEU A 227 5.47 -16.07 -17.32
C LEU A 227 6.89 -15.70 -17.77
N THR A 228 7.33 -14.48 -17.44
CA THR A 228 8.65 -13.96 -17.84
C THR A 228 9.37 -13.42 -16.61
N GLY A 229 10.59 -13.87 -16.38
CA GLY A 229 11.47 -13.33 -15.34
C GLY A 229 11.94 -11.91 -15.68
N LEU A 230 12.05 -11.06 -14.66
CA LEU A 230 12.55 -9.69 -14.77
C LEU A 230 14.05 -9.60 -14.51
N GLY A 231 14.69 -10.70 -14.10
CA GLY A 231 16.08 -10.72 -13.67
C GLY A 231 16.29 -10.09 -12.30
N VAL A 232 17.54 -9.69 -12.08
CA VAL A 232 18.04 -9.12 -10.83
C VAL A 232 18.73 -7.78 -11.12
N LEU A 233 18.81 -6.92 -10.13
CA LEU A 233 19.48 -5.63 -10.26
C LEU A 233 21.00 -5.84 -10.18
N ASP A 234 21.70 -5.68 -11.30
CA ASP A 234 23.17 -5.73 -11.35
C ASP A 234 23.75 -4.35 -11.00
N THR A 235 24.27 -4.21 -9.78
CA THR A 235 24.93 -2.98 -9.30
C THR A 235 26.39 -2.85 -9.76
N ASN A 236 26.89 -3.80 -10.57
CA ASN A 236 28.22 -3.77 -11.18
C ASN A 236 29.37 -3.78 -10.16
N ASP A 237 29.15 -4.31 -8.96
CA ASP A 237 30.20 -4.45 -7.95
C ASP A 237 31.08 -5.66 -8.26
N TYR A 238 32.39 -5.44 -8.25
CA TYR A 238 33.46 -6.25 -8.87
C TYR A 238 33.69 -7.65 -8.25
N PHE A 239 32.73 -8.14 -7.46
CA PHE A 239 32.87 -9.29 -6.56
C PHE A 239 31.78 -10.36 -6.68
N CYS A 240 30.93 -10.34 -7.72
CA CYS A 240 30.00 -11.45 -8.00
C CYS A 240 30.75 -12.69 -8.54
N GLY A 241 31.51 -13.32 -7.64
CA GLY A 241 32.28 -14.52 -7.93
C GLY A 241 31.37 -15.72 -8.06
N PHE A 242 30.46 -15.92 -7.10
CA PHE A 242 29.51 -17.03 -7.01
C PHE A 242 28.48 -16.67 -5.93
N ASP A 243 27.18 -16.80 -6.22
CA ASP A 243 26.03 -16.86 -5.28
C ASP A 243 25.47 -15.53 -4.71
N CYS A 244 24.14 -15.35 -4.78
CA CYS A 244 23.26 -14.45 -3.97
C CYS A 244 22.43 -13.34 -4.67
N THR A 245 21.79 -13.61 -5.82
CA THR A 245 20.83 -12.64 -6.39
C THR A 245 19.43 -13.24 -6.50
N GLY A 246 18.49 -12.68 -5.74
CA GLY A 246 17.05 -12.91 -5.86
C GLY A 246 16.34 -11.58 -6.05
N SER A 247 15.13 -11.62 -6.59
CA SER A 247 14.26 -10.46 -6.75
C SER A 247 12.81 -10.85 -6.54
N ALA A 248 12.00 -9.89 -6.12
CA ALA A 248 10.56 -10.06 -6.06
C ALA A 248 9.86 -8.75 -6.43
N ALA A 249 8.85 -8.83 -7.27
CA ALA A 249 7.93 -7.73 -7.49
C ALA A 249 6.91 -7.66 -6.35
N THR A 250 6.63 -6.45 -5.87
CA THR A 250 5.66 -6.20 -4.79
C THR A 250 4.42 -5.48 -5.28
N ALA A 251 4.56 -4.56 -6.25
CA ALA A 251 3.45 -3.79 -6.81
C ALA A 251 3.65 -3.48 -8.30
N VAL A 252 2.55 -3.12 -8.95
CA VAL A 252 2.50 -2.83 -10.39
C VAL A 252 1.50 -1.71 -10.68
N SER A 253 1.90 -0.75 -11.52
CA SER A 253 1.04 0.35 -12.00
C SER A 253 -0.24 -0.13 -12.70
N ALA A 254 -1.24 0.75 -12.80
CA ALA A 254 -2.59 0.43 -13.28
C ALA A 254 -2.63 -0.18 -14.70
N ASP A 255 -1.69 0.22 -15.56
CA ASP A 255 -1.56 -0.28 -16.93
C ASP A 255 -0.60 -1.47 -17.06
N GLY A 256 0.11 -1.81 -15.99
CA GLY A 256 1.09 -2.90 -15.97
C GLY A 256 2.43 -2.58 -16.62
N SER A 257 2.74 -1.31 -16.85
CA SER A 257 3.97 -0.86 -17.52
C SER A 257 5.15 -0.68 -16.55
N ILE A 258 4.88 -0.25 -15.32
CA ILE A 258 5.85 -0.08 -14.24
C ILE A 258 5.63 -1.13 -13.16
N VAL A 259 6.72 -1.78 -12.75
CA VAL A 259 6.76 -2.76 -11.65
C VAL A 259 7.78 -2.28 -10.63
N VAL A 260 7.45 -2.37 -9.35
CA VAL A 260 8.39 -2.09 -8.26
C VAL A 260 8.55 -3.31 -7.38
N GLY A 261 9.65 -3.35 -6.64
CA GLY A 261 9.98 -4.46 -5.78
C GLY A 261 11.37 -4.32 -5.21
N TRP A 262 11.93 -5.45 -4.82
CA TRP A 262 13.28 -5.53 -4.26
C TRP A 262 14.10 -6.59 -4.97
N SER A 263 15.40 -6.34 -5.03
CA SER A 263 16.44 -7.28 -5.45
C SER A 263 17.41 -7.49 -4.30
N THR A 264 18.25 -8.51 -4.34
CA THR A 264 19.39 -8.67 -3.43
C THR A 264 20.70 -8.55 -4.20
N ASP A 265 21.74 -8.07 -3.53
CA ASP A 265 23.13 -8.25 -3.96
C ASP A 265 23.99 -8.83 -2.83
N ASP A 266 25.28 -8.98 -3.08
CA ASP A 266 26.26 -9.61 -2.17
C ASP A 266 26.54 -8.77 -0.91
N VAL A 267 26.14 -7.49 -0.88
CA VAL A 267 26.55 -6.50 0.12
C VAL A 267 25.36 -5.81 0.80
N LEU A 268 24.16 -5.88 0.25
CA LEU A 268 22.97 -5.19 0.74
C LEU A 268 21.72 -6.07 0.56
N PRO A 269 21.00 -6.40 1.65
CA PRO A 269 19.68 -6.99 1.53
C PRO A 269 18.69 -5.93 1.01
N PHE A 270 17.79 -6.28 0.08
CA PHE A 270 16.70 -5.43 -0.42
C PHE A 270 17.13 -4.12 -1.09
N LEU A 271 17.72 -4.23 -2.28
CA LEU A 271 17.85 -3.12 -3.21
C LEU A 271 16.49 -2.81 -3.84
N PRO A 272 15.86 -1.65 -3.55
CA PRO A 272 14.58 -1.30 -4.14
C PRO A 272 14.78 -1.07 -5.64
N PHE A 273 13.93 -1.68 -6.47
CA PHE A 273 13.98 -1.50 -7.91
C PHE A 273 12.69 -0.89 -8.45
N ARG A 274 12.86 -0.22 -9.59
CA ARG A 274 11.79 0.12 -10.53
C ARG A 274 12.11 -0.56 -11.85
N TRP A 275 11.11 -1.19 -12.45
CA TRP A 275 11.24 -1.87 -13.73
C TRP A 275 10.27 -1.28 -14.76
N SER A 276 10.77 -1.11 -15.98
CA SER A 276 9.95 -0.85 -17.18
C SER A 276 10.43 -1.71 -18.34
N ALA A 277 9.58 -1.94 -19.34
CA ALA A 277 9.98 -2.66 -20.54
C ALA A 277 11.06 -1.91 -21.36
N ALA A 278 11.17 -0.59 -21.20
CA ALA A 278 12.14 0.24 -21.91
C ALA A 278 13.51 0.23 -21.22
N ASP A 279 13.52 0.25 -19.89
CA ASP A 279 14.71 0.49 -19.07
C ASP A 279 15.25 -0.79 -18.42
N GLY A 280 14.44 -1.85 -18.37
CA GLY A 280 14.73 -3.01 -17.54
C GLY A 280 14.63 -2.65 -16.06
N MET A 281 15.33 -3.41 -15.22
CA MET A 281 15.38 -3.17 -13.77
C MET A 281 16.43 -2.09 -13.46
N THR A 282 16.01 -1.00 -12.83
CA THR A 282 16.88 0.09 -12.37
C THR A 282 16.72 0.32 -10.87
N PRO A 283 17.73 0.85 -10.16
CA PRO A 283 17.56 1.20 -8.76
C PRO A 283 16.43 2.24 -8.61
N LEU A 284 15.54 2.05 -7.62
CA LEU A 284 14.48 3.01 -7.32
C LEU A 284 15.06 4.24 -6.61
N THR A 285 15.92 4.00 -5.61
CA THR A 285 16.55 5.04 -4.80
C THR A 285 17.98 4.65 -4.45
N THR A 286 18.81 5.64 -4.15
CA THR A 286 20.15 5.45 -3.57
C THR A 286 20.26 5.91 -2.11
N LEU A 287 19.22 6.57 -1.58
CA LEU A 287 19.22 7.17 -0.24
C LEU A 287 18.97 6.15 0.86
N TYR A 288 18.12 5.16 0.59
CA TYR A 288 17.78 4.08 1.51
C TYR A 288 18.13 2.73 0.91
N PRO A 289 19.41 2.31 0.94
CA PRO A 289 19.72 0.91 0.70
C PRO A 289 18.96 0.09 1.77
N GLN A 290 18.28 -1.00 1.38
CA GLN A 290 17.34 -1.76 2.23
C GLN A 290 15.88 -1.24 2.30
N ALA A 291 15.42 -0.44 1.33
CA ALA A 291 14.01 -0.12 1.21
C ALA A 291 13.23 -1.23 0.47
N VAL A 292 11.97 -1.42 0.87
CA VAL A 292 11.01 -2.32 0.25
C VAL A 292 9.81 -1.49 -0.21
N PRO A 293 9.67 -1.26 -1.53
CA PRO A 293 8.44 -0.72 -2.11
C PRO A 293 7.27 -1.65 -1.80
N LEU A 294 6.15 -1.11 -1.36
CA LEU A 294 4.95 -1.88 -1.04
C LEU A 294 3.78 -1.55 -1.96
N ASP A 295 3.68 -0.32 -2.45
CA ASP A 295 2.62 0.08 -3.37
C ASP A 295 3.03 1.24 -4.29
N ILE A 296 2.30 1.43 -5.38
CA ILE A 296 2.58 2.41 -6.44
C ILE A 296 1.30 3.03 -7.01
N THR A 297 1.33 4.31 -7.36
CA THR A 297 0.20 4.98 -8.01
C THR A 297 -0.12 4.42 -9.39
N ALA A 298 -1.33 4.70 -9.87
CA ALA A 298 -1.81 4.20 -11.16
C ALA A 298 -0.91 4.58 -12.34
N ASP A 299 -0.31 5.77 -12.30
CA ASP A 299 0.61 6.28 -13.32
C ASP A 299 2.09 5.92 -13.08
N GLY A 300 2.40 5.26 -11.97
CA GLY A 300 3.75 4.85 -11.63
C GLY A 300 4.68 5.99 -11.17
N SER A 301 4.12 7.15 -10.79
CA SER A 301 4.89 8.35 -10.42
C SER A 301 5.22 8.45 -8.93
N VAL A 302 4.42 7.84 -8.05
CA VAL A 302 4.66 7.81 -6.61
C VAL A 302 4.74 6.35 -6.14
N VAL A 303 5.75 6.06 -5.32
CA VAL A 303 5.96 4.75 -4.69
C VAL A 303 6.00 4.94 -3.19
N VAL A 304 5.32 4.08 -2.45
CA VAL A 304 5.35 4.07 -0.98
C VAL A 304 5.89 2.74 -0.47
N GLY A 305 6.42 2.73 0.74
CA GLY A 305 6.88 1.49 1.34
C GLY A 305 7.48 1.65 2.72
N THR A 306 8.46 0.79 3.00
CA THR A 306 9.17 0.75 4.27
C THR A 306 10.66 0.62 4.04
N TYR A 307 11.47 1.13 4.98
CA TYR A 307 12.92 1.00 4.95
C TYR A 307 13.47 0.85 6.36
N ASN A 308 14.65 0.25 6.48
CA ASN A 308 15.37 0.19 7.75
C ASN A 308 16.26 1.43 7.91
N ASN A 309 16.08 2.16 9.00
CA ASN A 309 16.87 3.35 9.33
C ASN A 309 18.20 3.04 10.05
N SER A 310 18.49 1.76 10.26
CA SER A 310 19.64 1.27 11.03
C SER A 310 20.76 0.81 10.09
N GLU A 311 21.96 1.38 10.26
CA GLU A 311 23.20 0.87 9.62
C GLU A 311 23.62 -0.52 10.16
N ALA A 312 22.89 -1.08 11.14
CA ALA A 312 23.19 -2.38 11.74
C ALA A 312 22.85 -3.52 10.77
N TYR A 313 23.82 -3.79 9.92
CA TYR A 313 23.89 -4.93 9.02
C TYR A 313 23.46 -6.25 9.73
N MET A 314 22.58 -7.03 9.08
CA MET A 314 22.46 -8.52 9.16
C MET A 314 21.28 -9.19 9.92
N ILE A 315 19.97 -8.97 9.62
CA ILE A 315 18.99 -10.09 9.75
C ILE A 315 17.64 -9.94 8.99
N GLY A 316 17.64 -9.46 7.74
CA GLY A 316 16.41 -9.48 6.91
C GLY A 316 15.24 -8.66 7.50
N PRO A 317 14.02 -8.74 6.93
CA PRO A 317 12.89 -7.90 7.36
C PRO A 317 12.19 -8.39 8.63
N PHE A 318 12.66 -9.50 9.24
CA PHE A 318 11.97 -10.17 10.34
C PHE A 318 12.87 -10.62 11.50
N GLY A 319 14.14 -10.17 11.54
CA GLY A 319 15.04 -10.48 12.65
C GLY A 319 15.91 -9.28 12.99
N GLY A 320 15.94 -8.89 14.26
CA GLY A 320 16.71 -7.73 14.75
C GLY A 320 15.78 -6.62 15.20
N GLY A 321 16.04 -6.05 16.38
CA GLY A 321 15.17 -5.06 17.03
C GLY A 321 15.19 -3.67 16.38
N ASP A 322 15.37 -3.61 15.06
CA ASP A 322 15.32 -2.38 14.28
C ASP A 322 13.85 -2.04 13.99
N VAL A 323 13.50 -0.77 14.13
CA VAL A 323 12.16 -0.26 13.84
C VAL A 323 12.15 0.31 12.43
N PRO A 324 11.44 -0.32 11.48
CA PRO A 324 11.35 0.19 10.12
C PRO A 324 10.60 1.53 10.10
N SER A 325 10.86 2.34 9.07
CA SER A 325 10.20 3.63 8.84
C SER A 325 9.50 3.65 7.48
N ALA A 326 8.40 4.39 7.38
CA ALA A 326 7.68 4.57 6.12
C ALA A 326 8.42 5.55 5.20
N PHE A 327 8.45 5.28 3.90
CA PHE A 327 8.95 6.23 2.90
C PHE A 327 7.92 6.53 1.82
N ILE A 328 8.11 7.67 1.19
CA ILE A 328 7.49 8.06 -0.08
C ILE A 328 8.61 8.37 -1.09
N TRP A 329 8.43 7.96 -2.34
CA TRP A 329 9.37 8.23 -3.42
C TRP A 329 8.62 8.88 -4.58
N THR A 330 9.27 9.88 -5.19
CA THR A 330 8.90 10.43 -6.50
C THR A 330 10.15 10.53 -7.36
N GLU A 331 9.98 10.59 -8.68
CA GLU A 331 11.13 10.80 -9.60
C GLU A 331 11.82 12.15 -9.37
N ALA A 332 11.09 13.16 -8.87
CA ALA A 332 11.62 14.49 -8.64
C ALA A 332 12.46 14.60 -7.37
N ASP A 333 12.07 13.86 -6.33
CA ASP A 333 12.57 14.08 -4.96
C ASP A 333 13.37 12.89 -4.40
N ASP A 334 13.45 11.77 -5.13
CA ASP A 334 13.96 10.48 -4.65
C ASP A 334 13.16 10.01 -3.39
N ALA A 335 13.65 9.01 -2.67
CA ALA A 335 12.96 8.50 -1.49
C ALA A 335 13.17 9.44 -0.28
N ILE A 336 12.07 9.75 0.41
CA ILE A 336 12.04 10.60 1.61
C ILE A 336 11.30 9.84 2.72
N ASP A 337 11.78 9.95 3.96
CA ASP A 337 11.02 9.56 5.15
C ASP A 337 9.63 10.20 5.13
N PHE A 338 8.59 9.38 5.25
CA PHE A 338 7.23 9.87 5.04
C PHE A 338 6.79 10.85 6.13
N GLN A 339 7.22 10.65 7.37
CA GLN A 339 6.88 11.56 8.47
C GLN A 339 7.60 12.91 8.32
N GLU A 340 8.85 12.91 7.83
CA GLU A 340 9.57 14.12 7.43
C GLU A 340 8.88 14.85 6.26
N TYR A 341 8.42 14.10 5.25
CA TYR A 341 7.66 14.65 4.13
C TYR A 341 6.38 15.36 4.59
N LEU A 342 5.60 14.74 5.49
CA LEU A 342 4.38 15.35 6.05
C LEU A 342 4.67 16.64 6.82
N LEU A 343 5.74 16.66 7.62
CA LEU A 343 6.14 17.84 8.37
C LEU A 343 6.59 18.97 7.44
N ASN A 344 7.43 18.66 6.46
CA ASN A 344 8.06 19.66 5.60
C ASN A 344 7.10 20.24 4.55
N GLU A 345 6.28 19.40 3.91
CA GLU A 345 5.40 19.82 2.82
C GLU A 345 4.02 20.29 3.31
N PHE A 346 3.50 19.70 4.39
CA PHE A 346 2.14 19.97 4.87
C PHE A 346 2.10 20.60 6.27
N GLY A 347 3.24 20.75 6.95
CA GLY A 347 3.27 21.25 8.33
C GLY A 347 2.60 20.31 9.34
N LEU A 348 2.40 19.04 8.96
CA LEU A 348 1.71 18.05 9.77
C LEU A 348 2.71 17.35 10.71
N ASP A 349 2.75 17.81 11.96
CA ASP A 349 3.52 17.18 13.03
C ASP A 349 2.69 16.08 13.72
N LEU A 350 3.31 14.92 13.96
CA LEU A 350 2.69 13.71 14.51
C LEU A 350 3.40 13.30 15.82
N PRO A 351 3.27 14.09 16.90
CA PRO A 351 4.01 13.84 18.13
C PRO A 351 3.66 12.49 18.76
N GLY A 352 4.69 11.67 18.99
CA GLY A 352 4.56 10.34 19.59
C GLY A 352 4.19 9.23 18.61
N TRP A 353 3.95 9.55 17.33
CA TRP A 353 3.85 8.54 16.28
C TRP A 353 5.22 8.22 15.70
N ASP A 354 5.39 6.94 15.39
CA ASP A 354 6.46 6.37 14.57
C ASP A 354 5.80 5.65 13.39
N LEU A 355 5.79 6.27 12.20
CA LEU A 355 5.20 5.67 11.01
C LEU A 355 6.14 4.62 10.43
N GLN A 356 5.77 3.34 10.54
CA GLN A 356 6.70 2.24 10.27
C GLN A 356 6.62 1.68 8.85
N ALA A 357 5.43 1.68 8.25
CA ALA A 357 5.25 1.26 6.87
C ALA A 357 4.06 2.00 6.25
N ALA A 358 4.26 2.53 5.04
CA ALA A 358 3.19 2.92 4.15
C ALA A 358 2.88 1.74 3.22
N THR A 359 1.73 1.10 3.42
CA THR A 359 1.37 -0.18 2.79
C THR A 359 0.46 -0.01 1.58
N GLY A 360 -0.19 1.14 1.43
CA GLY A 360 -1.05 1.42 0.28
C GLY A 360 -1.12 2.90 -0.07
N VAL A 361 -1.31 3.20 -1.36
CA VAL A 361 -1.49 4.53 -1.92
C VAL A 361 -2.64 4.52 -2.93
N SER A 362 -3.52 5.52 -2.89
CA SER A 362 -4.62 5.67 -3.86
C SER A 362 -4.09 5.89 -5.27
N ALA A 363 -4.93 5.64 -6.28
CA ALA A 363 -4.53 5.74 -7.69
C ALA A 363 -4.01 7.13 -8.07
N ASP A 364 -4.52 8.19 -7.44
CA ASP A 364 -4.12 9.58 -7.64
C ASP A 364 -3.00 10.07 -6.71
N GLY A 365 -2.49 9.20 -5.82
CA GLY A 365 -1.40 9.52 -4.90
C GLY A 365 -1.79 10.38 -3.71
N THR A 366 -3.07 10.68 -3.50
CA THR A 366 -3.50 11.64 -2.48
C THR A 366 -3.85 11.01 -1.13
N VAL A 367 -4.16 9.71 -1.09
CA VAL A 367 -4.48 9.01 0.17
C VAL A 367 -3.50 7.87 0.37
N ILE A 368 -2.82 7.85 1.52
CA ILE A 368 -1.82 6.85 1.87
C ILE A 368 -2.24 6.17 3.17
N THR A 369 -2.11 4.86 3.25
CA THR A 369 -2.40 4.08 4.47
C THR A 369 -1.20 3.25 4.88
N GLY A 370 -1.21 2.80 6.13
CA GLY A 370 -0.12 2.04 6.70
C GLY A 370 -0.36 1.67 8.15
N TYR A 371 0.73 1.31 8.81
CA TYR A 371 0.73 1.10 10.26
C TYR A 371 1.99 1.71 10.89
N GLY A 372 1.92 1.94 12.20
CA GLY A 372 3.01 2.53 12.98
C GLY A 372 2.85 2.25 14.46
N ILE A 373 3.73 2.81 15.28
CA ILE A 373 3.57 2.82 16.73
C ILE A 373 2.95 4.15 17.12
N ASN A 374 1.82 4.08 17.83
CA ASN A 374 1.10 5.26 18.29
C ASN A 374 1.70 5.83 19.60
N PRO A 375 1.25 7.01 20.07
CA PRO A 375 1.78 7.67 21.26
C PRO A 375 1.67 6.85 22.56
N ASP A 376 0.79 5.84 22.57
CA ASP A 376 0.62 4.91 23.70
C ASP A 376 1.54 3.68 23.60
N GLY A 377 2.36 3.59 22.55
CA GLY A 377 3.30 2.50 22.31
C GLY A 377 2.69 1.26 21.65
N ASN A 378 1.47 1.36 21.13
CA ASN A 378 0.78 0.24 20.48
C ASN A 378 0.89 0.33 18.96
N ARG A 379 0.85 -0.82 18.29
CA ARG A 379 0.79 -0.86 16.83
C ARG A 379 -0.60 -0.48 16.34
N GLU A 380 -0.68 0.47 15.43
CA GLU A 380 -1.94 1.01 14.96
C GLU A 380 -1.89 1.36 13.47
N ALA A 381 -2.98 1.03 12.77
CA ALA A 381 -3.21 1.42 11.40
C ALA A 381 -3.55 2.92 11.30
N TRP A 382 -3.13 3.55 10.21
CA TRP A 382 -3.32 4.98 9.95
C TRP A 382 -3.73 5.25 8.49
N VAL A 383 -4.41 6.37 8.26
CA VAL A 383 -4.65 6.96 6.93
C VAL A 383 -4.15 8.41 6.96
N VAL A 384 -3.45 8.80 5.91
CA VAL A 384 -3.12 10.19 5.60
C VAL A 384 -3.85 10.60 4.32
N ASP A 385 -4.55 11.71 4.38
CA ASP A 385 -5.16 12.38 3.23
C ASP A 385 -4.36 13.66 2.93
N LEU A 386 -3.66 13.67 1.81
CA LEU A 386 -2.83 14.75 1.29
C LEU A 386 -3.64 15.76 0.47
N THR A 387 -4.96 15.57 0.32
CA THR A 387 -5.78 16.55 -0.40
C THR A 387 -5.85 17.85 0.40
N ALA A 388 -5.51 18.92 -0.29
CA ALA A 388 -5.65 20.29 0.18
C ALA A 388 -7.11 20.55 0.63
N VAL A 389 -7.33 20.86 1.92
CA VAL A 389 -8.64 21.30 2.43
C VAL A 389 -8.75 22.82 2.29
N PRO A 390 -9.54 23.35 1.34
CA PRO A 390 -9.77 24.78 1.31
C PRO A 390 -10.34 25.22 2.65
N GLU A 391 -9.58 26.07 3.36
CA GLU A 391 -9.96 26.69 4.63
C GLU A 391 -11.46 27.04 4.62
N PRO A 392 -12.23 26.75 5.69
CA PRO A 392 -13.65 27.10 5.80
C PRO A 392 -13.97 28.60 5.54
N GLY A 393 -12.95 29.45 5.39
CA GLY A 393 -13.06 30.84 4.93
C GLY A 393 -13.34 31.03 3.43
N ALA A 394 -13.11 30.04 2.55
CA ALA A 394 -13.37 30.19 1.11
C ALA A 394 -14.86 30.06 0.72
N LEU A 395 -15.72 29.57 1.64
CA LEU A 395 -17.18 29.54 1.47
C LEU A 395 -17.91 30.74 2.07
N SER A 396 -17.20 31.73 2.63
CA SER A 396 -17.81 32.94 3.20
C SER A 396 -17.37 34.21 2.47
N LEU A 397 -17.75 34.39 1.20
CA LEU A 397 -18.04 35.72 0.65
C LEU A 397 -18.79 35.68 -0.72
N ILE A 398 -19.86 34.91 -0.85
CA ILE A 398 -20.85 35.16 -1.92
C ILE A 398 -22.02 35.98 -1.34
N ALA A 399 -22.01 37.27 -1.67
CA ALA A 399 -23.13 38.21 -1.73
C ALA A 399 -23.72 38.78 -0.42
N LEU A 400 -22.99 39.71 0.21
CA LEU A 400 -23.61 40.92 0.79
C LEU A 400 -22.91 42.16 0.20
N GLY A 401 -23.34 42.53 -1.01
CA GLY A 401 -22.78 43.65 -1.76
C GLY A 401 -23.71 44.16 -2.87
N GLY A 402 -25.02 44.15 -2.63
CA GLY A 402 -26.04 44.70 -3.54
C GLY A 402 -26.38 46.15 -3.19
N LEU A 403 -25.55 47.06 -3.69
CA LEU A 403 -25.78 48.48 -4.02
C LEU A 403 -26.98 49.22 -3.38
N SER A 404 -26.62 50.17 -2.50
CA SER A 404 -27.47 51.28 -2.05
C SER A 404 -27.71 52.31 -3.16
N THR A 405 -28.99 52.68 -3.30
CA THR A 405 -29.58 53.92 -3.84
C THR A 405 -28.66 54.97 -4.48
N LEU A 406 -28.80 55.17 -5.79
CA LEU A 406 -28.39 56.39 -6.51
C LEU A 406 -29.46 57.47 -6.38
N LEU A 407 -29.13 58.59 -5.76
CA LEU A 407 -29.63 59.98 -5.94
C LEU A 407 -28.71 60.86 -5.05
N PRO A 408 -28.42 62.16 -5.31
CA PRO A 408 -29.10 63.10 -6.21
C PRO A 408 -28.16 64.02 -7.04
N ARG A 409 -28.72 64.87 -7.92
CA ARG A 409 -28.61 66.34 -7.84
C ARG A 409 -29.36 67.03 -8.98
N GLY A 410 -30.29 67.90 -8.59
CA GLY A 410 -31.11 68.67 -9.50
C GLY A 410 -30.34 69.77 -10.24
N ARG A 411 -30.90 70.15 -11.39
CA ARG A 411 -30.70 71.45 -12.01
C ARG A 411 -32.07 72.05 -12.31
N ARG A 412 -32.43 73.08 -11.55
CA ARG A 412 -33.40 74.11 -11.97
C ARG A 412 -32.62 75.19 -12.72
N PHE A 413 -33.06 75.54 -13.93
CA PHE A 413 -32.97 76.89 -14.46
C PHE A 413 -34.22 77.16 -15.31
N PHE A 414 -34.73 78.38 -15.20
CA PHE A 414 -36.00 78.92 -15.70
C PHE A 414 -35.77 79.85 -16.91
N SER A 415 -36.87 80.21 -17.57
CA SER A 415 -37.09 81.29 -18.58
C SER A 415 -36.73 80.96 -20.03
N ALA A 416 -37.51 81.32 -21.05
CA ALA A 416 -38.78 82.05 -21.16
C ALA A 416 -39.55 81.50 -22.38
#